data_AF-A0A529I6L4-F1
#
_entry.id   AF-A0A529I6L4-F1
#
_cell.length_a   1.000
_cell.length_b   1.000
_cell.length_c   1.000
_cell.angle_alpha   90.00
_cell.angle_beta   90.00
_cell.angle_gamma   90.00
#
_symmetry.space_group_name_H-M   'P 1'
#
loop_
_entity.id
_entity.type
_entity.pdbx_description
1 polymer ?
#
loop_
_entity_poly.entity_id
_entity_poly.type
_entity_poly.pdbx_seq_one_letter_code
_entity_poly.pdbx_strand_id
1 'polypeptide(L)'
;VVHNLEGSALKACVGDNVENARWEALDAGTVPTNYERFAEAVKSGVQPEPSFRHAAELQKVLDLAVVSDERRAELRAHADTQ
;
A
#
# COMPACT_ATOMS: atom_id res chain seq x y z
N VAL A 1 -8.62 -12.15 -4.42
CA VAL A 1 -7.29 -12.63 -3.97
C VAL A 1 -7.52 -13.98 -3.31
N VAL A 2 -6.78 -15.01 -3.72
CA VAL A 2 -6.84 -16.33 -3.07
C VAL A 2 -5.86 -16.29 -1.90
N HIS A 3 -6.36 -16.40 -0.68
CA HIS A 3 -5.52 -16.44 0.52
C HIS A 3 -5.08 -17.89 0.76
N ASN A 4 -3.89 -18.25 0.31
CA ASN A 4 -3.24 -19.52 0.63
C ASN A 4 -1.87 -19.28 1.28
N LEU A 5 -1.23 -20.36 1.76
CA LEU A 5 0.09 -20.32 2.41
C LEU A 5 1.25 -20.22 1.40
N GLU A 6 0.95 -20.24 0.09
CA GLU A 6 1.97 -20.25 -0.98
C GLU A 6 2.50 -18.85 -1.30
N GLY A 7 2.01 -17.83 -0.61
CA GLY A 7 2.50 -16.45 -0.73
C GLY A 7 1.94 -15.72 -1.96
N SER A 8 2.67 -14.69 -2.40
CA SER A 8 2.33 -13.89 -3.58
C SER A 8 3.46 -13.96 -4.59
N ALA A 9 3.12 -14.05 -5.88
CA ALA A 9 4.09 -14.07 -6.97
C ALA A 9 3.88 -12.88 -7.90
N LEU A 10 4.96 -12.19 -8.26
CA LEU A 10 4.95 -11.16 -9.30
C LEU A 10 5.21 -11.82 -10.65
N LYS A 11 4.32 -11.59 -11.61
CA LYS A 11 4.52 -11.98 -13.00
C LYS A 11 4.43 -10.76 -13.88
N ALA A 12 5.29 -10.69 -14.89
CA ALA A 12 5.33 -9.61 -15.85
C ALA A 12 5.19 -10.15 -17.28
N CYS A 13 4.45 -9.41 -18.10
CA CYS A 13 4.35 -9.60 -19.53
C CYS A 13 4.85 -8.31 -20.19
N VAL A 14 6.12 -8.31 -20.58
CA VAL A 14 6.86 -7.12 -21.02
C VAL A 14 7.79 -7.48 -22.19
N GLY A 15 8.10 -6.50 -23.05
CA GLY A 15 8.94 -6.72 -24.23
C GLY A 15 8.33 -7.72 -25.21
N ASP A 16 9.17 -8.61 -25.78
CA ASP A 16 8.76 -9.63 -26.76
C ASP A 16 7.69 -10.61 -26.26
N ASN A 17 7.53 -10.70 -24.93
CA ASN A 17 6.51 -11.53 -24.31
C ASN A 17 5.08 -10.96 -24.50
N VAL A 18 4.94 -9.66 -24.79
CA VAL A 18 3.64 -8.99 -25.01
C VAL A 18 2.92 -9.56 -26.22
N GLU A 19 3.64 -9.74 -27.32
CA GLU A 19 3.09 -10.24 -28.59
C GLU A 19 2.55 -11.67 -28.50
N ASN A 20 3.08 -12.45 -27.55
CA ASN A 20 2.73 -13.86 -27.37
C ASN A 20 1.93 -14.11 -26.08
N ALA A 21 1.49 -13.05 -25.39
CA ALA A 21 0.81 -13.11 -24.09
C ALA A 21 1.52 -13.99 -23.05
N ARG A 22 2.86 -13.98 -23.06
CA ARG A 22 3.68 -14.82 -22.19
C ARG A 22 3.94 -14.12 -20.86
N TRP A 23 3.58 -14.78 -19.77
CA TRP A 23 3.80 -14.26 -18.42
C TRP A 23 4.93 -15.01 -17.74
N GLU A 24 5.97 -14.28 -17.35
CA GLU A 24 7.13 -14.84 -16.67
C GLU A 24 7.16 -14.41 -15.22
N ALA A 25 7.65 -15.29 -14.35
CA ALA A 25 7.88 -14.95 -12.94
C ALA A 25 9.01 -13.94 -12.85
N LEU A 26 8.79 -12.87 -12.09
CA LEU A 26 9.79 -11.85 -11.82
C LEU A 26 10.10 -11.85 -10.33
N ASP A 27 11.39 -11.75 -10.00
CA ASP A 27 11.80 -11.49 -8.63
C ASP A 27 11.41 -10.05 -8.25
N ALA A 28 10.48 -9.92 -7.30
CA ALA A 28 10.05 -8.63 -6.77
C ALA A 28 11.09 -8.00 -5.84
N GLY A 29 12.13 -8.77 -5.46
CA GLY A 29 13.08 -8.40 -4.44
C GLY A 29 12.53 -8.58 -3.03
N THR A 30 13.43 -8.48 -2.04
CA THR A 30 13.06 -8.47 -0.63
C THR A 30 12.94 -7.04 -0.15
N VAL A 31 11.80 -6.71 0.46
CA VAL A 31 11.61 -5.43 1.15
C VAL A 31 11.65 -5.64 2.66
N PRO A 32 12.16 -4.68 3.44
CA PRO A 32 12.09 -4.75 4.88
C PRO A 32 10.66 -4.90 5.39
N THR A 33 10.47 -5.81 6.33
CA THR A 33 9.21 -5.95 7.05
C THR A 33 8.88 -4.68 7.83
N ASN A 34 7.61 -4.50 8.20
CA ASN A 34 7.21 -3.36 9.02
C ASN A 34 7.92 -3.36 10.39
N TYR A 35 8.24 -4.55 10.94
CA TYR A 35 8.98 -4.68 12.19
C TYR A 35 10.43 -4.20 12.06
N GLU A 36 11.12 -4.58 10.97
CA GLU A 36 12.49 -4.13 10.70
C GLU A 36 12.55 -2.62 10.48
N ARG A 37 11.62 -2.08 9.70
CA ARG A 37 11.52 -0.61 9.48
C ARG A 37 11.30 0.14 10.78
N PHE A 38 10.44 -0.38 11.65
CA PHE A 38 10.19 0.21 12.97
C PHE A 38 11.44 0.16 13.86
N ALA A 39 12.08 -1.00 13.95
CA ALA A 39 13.29 -1.16 14.77
C ALA A 39 14.42 -0.23 14.29
N GLU A 40 14.57 -0.05 12.98
CA GLU A 40 15.57 0.86 12.41
C GLU A 40 15.25 2.33 12.70
N ALA A 41 13.98 2.74 12.58
CA ALA A 41 13.56 4.08 12.94
C ALA A 41 13.86 4.41 14.42
N VAL A 42 13.63 3.45 15.32
CA VAL A 42 13.94 3.59 16.75
C VAL A 42 15.44 3.69 16.99
N LYS A 43 16.26 2.87 16.32
CA LYS A 43 17.72 2.87 16.47
C LYS A 43 18.37 4.13 15.92
N SER A 44 17.96 4.54 14.73
CA SER A 44 18.54 5.69 14.03
C SER A 44 18.01 7.03 14.56
N GLY A 45 16.83 7.03 15.19
CA GLY A 45 16.11 8.25 15.56
C GLY A 45 15.58 9.03 14.34
N VAL A 46 15.67 8.45 13.14
CA VAL A 46 15.21 9.06 11.89
C VAL A 46 13.84 8.50 11.54
N GLN A 47 12.86 9.38 11.33
CA GLN A 47 11.53 8.98 10.92
C GLN A 47 11.51 8.62 9.42
N PRO A 48 11.16 7.37 9.03
CA PRO A 48 11.00 6.99 7.64
C PRO A 48 9.64 7.46 7.10
N GLU A 49 9.56 7.61 5.77
CA GLU A 49 8.30 7.81 5.06
C GLU A 49 7.74 6.48 4.52
N PRO A 50 6.40 6.29 4.50
CA PRO A 50 5.38 7.22 4.99
C PRO A 50 5.35 7.32 6.52
N SER A 51 5.24 8.54 7.03
CA SER A 51 5.22 8.83 8.48
C SER A 51 3.87 8.50 9.15
N PHE A 52 3.86 8.45 10.49
CA PHE A 52 2.63 8.34 11.27
C PHE A 52 1.65 9.49 11.01
N ARG A 53 2.16 10.69 10.68
CA ARG A 53 1.33 11.82 10.28
C ARG A 53 0.61 11.53 8.98
N HIS A 54 1.31 10.99 7.99
CA HIS A 54 0.70 10.56 6.74
C HIS A 54 -0.37 9.47 6.97
N ALA A 55 -0.08 8.50 7.84
CA ALA A 55 -1.06 7.48 8.22
C ALA A 55 -2.31 8.06 8.90
N ALA A 56 -2.15 9.06 9.78
CA ALA A 56 -3.26 9.73 10.44
C ALA A 56 -4.14 10.51 9.45
N GLU A 57 -3.54 11.18 8.45
CA GLU A 57 -4.31 11.82 7.38
C GLU A 57 -5.06 10.80 6.53
N LEU A 58 -4.45 9.65 6.24
CA LEU A 58 -5.13 8.55 5.55
C LEU A 58 -6.31 7.99 6.38
N GLN A 59 -6.15 7.88 7.70
CA GLN A 59 -7.23 7.41 8.59
C GLN A 59 -8.47 8.29 8.50
N LYS A 60 -8.33 9.62 8.41
CA LYS A 60 -9.48 10.53 8.24
C LYS A 60 -10.29 10.22 6.98
N VAL A 61 -9.61 9.86 5.89
CA VAL A 61 -10.25 9.49 4.62
C VAL A 61 -10.98 8.15 4.76
N LEU A 62 -10.37 7.18 5.45
CA LEU A 62 -11.00 5.89 5.73
C LEU A 62 -12.24 6.05 6.61
N ASP A 63 -12.17 6.86 7.66
CA ASP A 63 -13.30 7.16 8.54
C ASP A 63 -14.45 7.80 7.74
N LEU A 64 -14.13 8.74 6.83
CA LEU A 64 -15.13 9.36 5.96
C LEU A 64 -15.77 8.36 5.00
N ALA A 65 -14.99 7.43 4.46
CA ALA A 65 -15.51 6.38 3.57
C ALA A 65 -16.54 5.50 4.30
N VAL A 66 -16.28 5.15 5.56
CA VAL A 66 -17.25 4.41 6.40
C VAL A 66 -18.54 5.22 6.56
N VAL A 67 -18.44 6.51 6.91
CA VAL A 67 -19.63 7.37 7.09
C VAL A 67 -20.39 7.58 5.77
N SER A 68 -19.68 7.68 4.64
CA SER A 68 -20.30 7.80 3.32
C SER A 68 -21.13 6.57 2.95
N ASP A 69 -20.60 5.38 3.25
CA ASP A 69 -21.30 4.11 3.04
C ASP A 69 -22.55 4.01 3.92
N GLU A 70 -22.42 4.27 5.22
CA GLU A 70 -23.54 4.27 6.17
C GLU A 70 -24.68 5.20 5.74
N ARG A 71 -24.33 6.39 5.22
CA ARG A 71 -25.31 7.39 4.78
C ARG A 71 -25.84 7.16 3.37
N ARG A 72 -25.23 6.25 2.61
CA ARG A 72 -25.46 6.09 1.16
C ARG A 72 -25.42 7.44 0.43
N ALA A 73 -24.42 8.26 0.74
CA ALA A 73 -24.26 9.60 0.20
C ALA A 73 -22.80 9.95 0.00
N GLU A 74 -22.50 10.67 -1.08
CA GLU A 74 -21.14 11.13 -1.38
C GLU A 74 -20.72 12.21 -0.38
N LEU A 75 -19.56 12.02 0.26
CA LEU A 75 -18.96 12.98 1.18
C LEU A 75 -17.63 13.47 0.61
N ARG A 76 -17.39 14.78 0.67
CA ARG A 76 -16.15 15.37 0.17
C ARG A 76 -15.01 15.12 1.16
N ALA A 77 -13.96 14.47 0.69
CA ALA A 77 -12.76 14.15 1.48
C ALA A 77 -11.74 15.32 1.56
N HIS A 78 -12.11 16.54 1.17
CA HIS A 78 -11.18 17.65 1.19
C HIS A 78 -10.73 17.94 2.64
N ALA A 79 -9.44 17.73 2.88
CA ALA A 79 -8.75 18.46 3.92
C ALA A 79 -8.82 19.94 3.53
N ASP A 80 -9.55 20.74 4.30
CA ASP A 80 -9.33 22.18 4.33
C ASP A 80 -7.85 22.37 4.70
N THR A 81 -7.02 22.59 3.69
CA THR A 81 -5.66 23.06 3.89
C THR A 81 -5.79 24.55 4.14
N GLN A 82 -5.85 24.92 5.42
CA GLN A 82 -5.51 26.25 5.92
C GLN A 82 -4.17 26.19 6.65
#